data_AF-A0A914LXF0-F1
#
_entry.id   AF-A0A914LXF0-F1
#
_cell.length_a   1.000
_cell.length_b   1.000
_cell.length_c   1.000
_cell.angle_alpha   90.00
_cell.angle_beta   90.00
_cell.angle_gamma   90.00
#
_symmetry.space_group_name_H-M   'P 1'
#
loop_
_entity.id
_entity.type
_entity.pdbx_description
1 polymer ?
#
loop_
_entity_poly.entity_id
_entity_poly.type
_entity_poly.pdbx_seq_one_letter_code
_entity_poly.pdbx_strand_id
1 'polypeptide(L)'
;MGVVFALLVYWTPSFKESSGDYSYFYYAIWMAAYYMQQIASYCIFLSMMAFNAQISDPKIGGTYMTLLNTLNNLGGNWPVTLFLSITDFFNRKNCVATGTKLILGACNTKKDEEMCVKGGDVCEFHIDGYYISVGICTIIGLLWYRIFYRRIKYFQKNSETRMESY
;
A
#
# COMPACT_ATOMS: atom_id res chain seq x y z
N MET A 1 4.20 -1.33 6.55
CA MET A 1 3.13 -0.38 6.92
C MET A 1 1.76 -0.75 6.37
N GLY A 2 1.64 -1.24 5.12
CA GLY A 2 0.34 -1.67 4.56
C GLY A 2 -0.45 -2.68 5.40
N VAL A 3 0.24 -3.63 6.06
CA VAL A 3 -0.40 -4.61 6.97
C VAL A 3 -1.01 -3.93 8.20
N VAL A 4 -0.37 -2.90 8.76
CA VAL A 4 -0.88 -2.19 9.94
C VAL A 4 -2.18 -1.46 9.61
N PHE A 5 -2.23 -0.76 8.47
CA PHE A 5 -3.45 -0.11 8.00
C PHE A 5 -4.54 -1.12 7.63
N ALA A 6 -4.20 -2.26 7.00
CA ALA A 6 -5.17 -3.31 6.71
C ALA A 6 -5.78 -3.91 7.99
N LEU A 7 -4.97 -4.10 9.04
CA LEU A 7 -5.44 -4.55 10.36
C LEU A 7 -6.33 -3.50 11.04
N LEU A 8 -5.97 -2.20 10.95
CA LEU A 8 -6.80 -1.11 11.47
C LEU A 8 -8.16 -1.05 10.76
N VAL A 9 -8.19 -1.20 9.44
CA VAL A 9 -9.43 -1.28 8.65
C VAL A 9 -10.26 -2.50 9.05
N TYR A 10 -9.62 -3.67 9.21
CA TYR A 10 -10.32 -4.88 9.66
C TYR A 10 -10.91 -4.73 11.08
N TRP A 11 -10.26 -3.95 11.94
CA TRP A 11 -10.70 -3.69 13.31
C TRP A 11 -11.74 -2.56 13.43
N THR A 12 -11.92 -1.77 12.37
CA THR A 12 -12.87 -0.65 12.30
C THR A 12 -14.33 -1.03 12.60
N PRO A 13 -14.91 -2.13 12.07
CA PRO A 13 -16.30 -2.49 12.37
C PRO A 13 -16.58 -2.77 13.85
N SER A 14 -15.56 -3.05 14.68
CA SER A 14 -15.72 -3.27 16.12
C SER A 14 -16.03 -1.99 16.91
N PHE A 15 -15.78 -0.80 16.35
CA PHE A 15 -16.05 0.49 16.99
C PHE A 15 -17.31 1.19 16.47
N LYS A 16 -18.12 0.49 15.68
CA LYS A 16 -19.36 1.04 15.14
C LYS A 16 -20.40 1.15 16.27
N GLU A 17 -20.69 2.38 16.68
CA GLU A 17 -21.78 2.66 17.62
C GLU A 17 -23.14 2.44 16.93
N SER A 18 -24.17 2.09 17.70
CA SER A 18 -25.52 1.82 17.21
C SER A 18 -26.21 3.02 16.54
N SER A 19 -25.72 4.25 16.79
CA SER A 19 -26.15 5.49 16.13
C SER A 19 -25.52 5.71 14.74
N GLY A 20 -24.53 4.90 14.35
CA GLY A 20 -23.77 5.08 13.10
C GLY A 20 -22.59 6.05 13.21
N ASP A 21 -22.38 6.67 14.38
CA ASP A 21 -21.21 7.51 14.66
C ASP A 21 -20.02 6.69 15.17
N TYR A 22 -18.81 7.18 14.88
CA TYR A 22 -17.57 6.59 15.40
C TYR A 22 -17.08 7.38 16.62
N SER A 23 -16.62 6.68 17.64
CA SER A 23 -16.06 7.29 18.84
C SER A 23 -14.84 8.18 18.52
N TYR A 24 -14.68 9.31 19.23
CA TYR A 24 -13.51 10.19 19.10
C TYR A 24 -12.16 9.46 19.28
N PHE A 25 -12.14 8.39 20.08
CA PHE A 25 -10.95 7.55 20.26
C PHE A 25 -10.49 6.88 18.97
N TYR A 26 -11.41 6.45 18.11
CA TYR A 26 -11.08 5.85 16.81
C TYR A 26 -10.34 6.86 15.91
N TYR A 27 -10.84 8.10 15.83
CA TYR A 27 -10.21 9.17 15.05
C TYR A 27 -8.81 9.53 15.59
N ALA A 28 -8.63 9.55 16.91
CA ALA A 28 -7.33 9.82 17.52
C ALA A 28 -6.29 8.75 17.14
N ILE A 29 -6.67 7.46 17.17
CA ILE A 29 -5.79 6.35 16.77
C ILE A 29 -5.40 6.47 15.29
N TRP A 30 -6.38 6.72 14.41
CA TRP A 30 -6.12 6.92 12.98
C TRP A 30 -5.20 8.10 12.70
N MET A 31 -5.43 9.21 13.38
CA MET A 31 -4.60 10.40 13.24
C MET A 31 -3.17 10.15 13.71
N ALA A 32 -2.98 9.48 14.85
CA ALA A 32 -1.65 9.11 15.34
C ALA A 32 -0.91 8.15 14.37
N ALA A 33 -1.61 7.14 13.86
CA ALA A 33 -1.07 6.21 12.87
C ALA A 33 -0.64 6.94 11.58
N TYR A 34 -1.46 7.89 11.12
CA TYR A 34 -1.14 8.71 9.95
C TYR A 34 0.09 9.59 10.17
N TYR A 35 0.20 10.27 11.32
CA TYR A 35 1.38 11.08 11.63
C TYR A 35 2.67 10.24 11.70
N MET A 36 2.64 9.10 12.37
CA MET A 36 3.78 8.18 12.43
C MET A 36 4.20 7.72 11.03
N GLN A 37 3.22 7.39 10.18
CA GLN A 37 3.48 7.03 8.79
C GLN A 37 4.15 8.17 8.03
N GLN A 38 3.65 9.40 8.15
CA GLN A 38 4.22 10.55 7.46
C GLN A 38 5.67 10.81 7.86
N ILE A 39 5.96 10.77 9.16
CA ILE A 39 7.32 10.93 9.68
C ILE A 39 8.25 9.86 9.09
N ALA A 40 7.84 8.58 9.14
CA ALA A 40 8.62 7.48 8.59
C ALA A 40 8.88 7.64 7.09
N SER A 41 7.86 8.04 6.31
CA SER A 41 8.00 8.31 4.87
C SER A 41 9.02 9.41 4.59
N TYR A 42 8.99 10.51 5.35
CA TYR A 42 9.97 11.59 5.21
C TYR A 42 11.38 11.11 5.56
N CYS A 43 11.56 10.37 6.65
CA CYS A 43 12.88 9.83 7.02
C CYS A 43 13.47 8.91 5.94
N ILE A 44 12.65 8.05 5.34
CA ILE A 44 13.07 7.17 4.22
C ILE A 44 13.48 8.01 3.02
N PHE A 45 12.67 9.02 2.65
CA PHE A 45 12.96 9.89 1.52
C PHE A 45 14.28 10.65 1.69
N LEU A 46 14.51 11.26 2.86
CA LEU A 46 15.77 11.93 3.16
C LEU A 46 16.96 10.97 3.13
N SER A 47 16.80 9.77 3.70
CA SER A 47 17.86 8.76 3.72
C SER A 47 18.23 8.28 2.31
N MET A 48 17.23 8.12 1.43
CA MET A 48 17.46 7.74 0.03
C MET A 48 18.15 8.86 -0.75
N MET A 49 17.75 10.13 -0.56
CA MET A 49 18.44 11.26 -1.19
C MET A 49 19.90 11.37 -0.73
N ALA A 50 20.16 11.17 0.56
CA ALA A 50 21.52 11.16 1.10
C ALA A 50 22.36 10.03 0.48
N PHE A 51 21.81 8.83 0.37
CA PHE A 51 22.49 7.70 -0.27
C PHE A 51 22.75 7.92 -1.77
N ASN A 52 21.79 8.46 -2.51
CA ASN A 52 21.95 8.79 -3.92
C ASN A 52 23.06 9.83 -4.15
N ALA A 53 23.17 10.81 -3.24
CA ALA A 53 24.26 11.79 -3.27
C ALA A 53 25.63 11.12 -2.97
N GLN A 54 25.69 10.21 -2.00
CA GLN A 54 26.93 9.52 -1.61
C GLN A 54 27.46 8.57 -2.69
N ILE A 55 26.58 7.87 -3.42
CA ILE A 55 26.99 6.90 -4.44
C ILE A 55 27.36 7.57 -5.77
N SER A 56 26.91 8.81 -5.99
CA SER A 56 27.21 9.59 -7.19
C SER A 56 28.69 9.96 -7.24
N ASP A 57 29.34 9.68 -8.37
CA ASP A 57 30.78 9.96 -8.55
C ASP A 57 31.06 11.46 -8.49
N PRO A 58 32.04 11.95 -7.72
CA PRO A 58 32.36 13.38 -7.63
C PRO A 58 32.71 14.04 -8.98
N LYS A 59 33.17 13.29 -9.99
CA LYS A 59 33.49 13.85 -11.33
C LYS A 59 32.27 14.02 -12.23
N ILE A 60 31.21 13.22 -12.06
CA ILE A 60 29.97 13.26 -12.89
C ILE A 60 28.72 13.18 -11.99
N GLY A 61 28.79 13.76 -10.79
CA GLY A 61 27.78 13.53 -9.75
C GLY A 61 26.43 14.15 -10.08
N GLY A 62 26.42 15.26 -10.81
CA GLY A 62 25.20 15.95 -11.22
C GLY A 62 24.28 15.06 -12.08
N THR A 63 24.83 14.40 -13.10
CA THR A 63 24.03 13.52 -13.99
C THR A 63 23.53 12.27 -13.28
N TYR A 64 24.35 11.64 -12.43
CA TYR A 64 23.94 10.47 -11.65
C TYR A 64 22.88 10.81 -10.61
N MET A 65 23.01 11.94 -9.91
CA MET A 65 22.03 12.41 -8.93
C MET A 65 20.67 12.72 -9.58
N THR A 66 20.68 13.38 -10.74
CA THR A 66 19.43 13.65 -11.49
C THR A 66 18.78 12.35 -11.98
N LEU A 67 19.53 11.43 -12.58
CA LEU A 67 19.00 10.15 -13.04
C LEU A 67 18.40 9.32 -11.90
N LEU A 68 19.10 9.23 -10.76
CA LEU A 68 18.62 8.52 -9.58
C LEU A 68 17.35 9.16 -9.01
N ASN A 69 17.25 10.50 -9.03
CA ASN A 69 16.02 11.20 -8.65
C ASN A 69 14.86 10.93 -9.62
N THR A 70 15.12 10.86 -10.92
CA THR A 70 14.08 10.48 -11.91
C THR A 70 13.61 9.05 -11.68
N LEU A 71 14.53 8.11 -11.49
CA LEU A 71 14.20 6.71 -11.20
C LEU A 71 13.43 6.58 -9.89
N ASN A 72 13.77 7.35 -8.86
CA ASN A 72 13.05 7.36 -7.59
C ASN A 72 11.61 7.87 -7.73
N ASN A 73 11.41 8.99 -8.44
CA ASN A 73 10.08 9.53 -8.70
C ASN A 73 9.22 8.59 -9.55
N LEU A 74 9.82 7.95 -10.57
CA LEU A 74 9.11 6.95 -11.38
C LEU A 74 8.77 5.73 -10.52
N GLY A 75 9.74 5.24 -9.75
CA GLY A 75 9.67 4.09 -8.85
C GLY A 75 8.59 4.22 -7.77
N GLY A 76 8.29 5.44 -7.32
CA GLY A 76 7.25 5.71 -6.33
C GLY A 76 5.82 5.67 -6.89
N ASN A 77 5.61 6.05 -8.16
CA ASN A 77 4.26 6.23 -8.72
C ASN A 77 3.72 4.99 -9.44
N TRP A 78 4.55 4.27 -10.22
CA TRP A 78 4.09 3.10 -10.98
C TRP A 78 3.46 1.97 -10.13
N PRO A 79 3.88 1.68 -8.88
CA PRO A 79 3.32 0.57 -8.13
C PRO A 79 1.86 0.83 -7.75
N VAL A 80 1.48 2.09 -7.51
CA VAL A 80 0.11 2.44 -7.11
C VAL A 80 -0.88 2.05 -8.20
N THR A 81 -0.58 2.40 -9.45
CA THR A 81 -1.42 2.05 -10.60
C THR A 81 -1.52 0.54 -10.78
N LEU A 82 -0.40 -0.18 -10.63
CA LEU A 82 -0.41 -1.64 -10.73
C LEU A 82 -1.22 -2.30 -9.62
N PHE A 83 -1.07 -1.85 -8.37
CA PHE A 83 -1.81 -2.42 -7.24
C PHE A 83 -3.31 -2.18 -7.35
N LEU A 84 -3.72 -1.00 -7.83
CA LEU A 84 -5.14 -0.73 -8.09
C LEU A 84 -5.68 -1.64 -9.19
N SER A 85 -4.93 -1.83 -10.28
CA SER A 85 -5.34 -2.73 -11.37
C SER A 85 -5.44 -4.20 -10.92
N ILE A 86 -4.48 -4.67 -10.12
CA ILE A 86 -4.49 -6.04 -9.56
C ILE A 86 -5.68 -6.20 -8.60
N THR A 87 -5.93 -5.21 -7.76
CA THR A 87 -7.04 -5.25 -6.78
C THR A 87 -8.39 -5.29 -7.50
N ASP A 88 -8.56 -4.48 -8.55
CA ASP A 88 -9.78 -4.48 -9.37
C ASP A 88 -10.01 -5.84 -10.04
N PHE A 89 -8.94 -6.48 -10.54
CA PHE A 89 -9.01 -7.84 -11.09
C PHE A 89 -9.44 -8.90 -10.06
N PHE A 90 -8.98 -8.79 -8.82
CA PHE A 90 -9.33 -9.75 -7.76
C PHE A 90 -10.67 -9.44 -7.06
N ASN A 91 -11.22 -8.26 -7.25
CA ASN A 91 -12.43 -7.83 -6.57
C ASN A 91 -13.65 -8.62 -7.05
N ARG A 92 -14.33 -9.33 -6.14
CA ARG A 92 -15.52 -10.12 -6.45
C ARG A 92 -16.66 -9.75 -5.51
N LYS A 93 -17.75 -9.25 -6.09
CA LYS A 93 -18.97 -8.91 -5.35
C LYS A 93 -20.07 -9.91 -5.66
N ASN A 94 -20.89 -10.21 -4.66
CA ASN A 94 -22.08 -11.05 -4.83
C ASN A 94 -23.34 -10.21 -4.54
N CYS A 95 -24.41 -10.50 -5.26
CA CYS A 95 -25.73 -9.94 -4.99
C CYS A 95 -26.38 -10.75 -3.85
N VAL A 96 -26.75 -10.07 -2.76
CA VAL A 96 -27.31 -10.69 -1.56
C VAL A 96 -28.70 -10.11 -1.29
N ALA A 97 -29.68 -11.00 -1.11
CA ALA A 97 -31.05 -10.59 -0.81
C ALA A 97 -31.20 -9.90 0.54
N THR A 98 -31.87 -8.75 0.53
CA THR A 98 -32.11 -7.95 1.74
C THR A 98 -33.04 -8.72 2.69
N GLY A 99 -32.51 -9.20 3.82
CA GLY A 99 -33.27 -9.85 4.90
C GLY A 99 -33.12 -11.37 5.01
N THR A 100 -32.66 -12.08 3.98
CA THR A 100 -32.46 -13.55 4.01
C THR A 100 -31.02 -14.00 3.79
N LYS A 101 -30.09 -13.07 3.47
CA LYS A 101 -28.68 -13.36 3.15
C LYS A 101 -28.50 -14.42 2.04
N LEU A 102 -29.51 -14.61 1.20
CA LEU A 102 -29.45 -15.55 0.09
C LEU A 102 -28.62 -14.95 -1.06
N ILE A 103 -27.71 -15.73 -1.63
CA ILE A 103 -26.87 -15.31 -2.76
C ILE A 103 -27.67 -15.51 -4.05
N LEU A 104 -28.05 -14.41 -4.72
CA LEU A 104 -28.82 -14.47 -5.97
C LEU A 104 -27.94 -14.59 -7.22
N GLY A 105 -26.70 -14.09 -7.17
CA GLY A 105 -25.80 -14.09 -8.32
C GLY A 105 -24.52 -13.28 -8.09
N ALA A 106 -23.68 -13.19 -9.11
CA ALA A 106 -22.45 -12.39 -9.09
C ALA A 106 -22.74 -10.92 -9.49
N CYS A 107 -22.08 -9.97 -8.83
CA CYS A 107 -22.22 -8.53 -9.05
C CYS A 107 -20.89 -7.91 -9.51
N ASN A 108 -20.32 -8.44 -10.60
CA ASN A 108 -18.99 -8.00 -11.06
C ASN A 108 -19.04 -6.93 -12.15
N THR A 109 -20.14 -6.84 -12.91
CA THR A 109 -20.31 -5.80 -13.94
C THR A 109 -21.36 -4.77 -13.53
N LYS A 110 -21.27 -3.56 -14.09
CA LYS A 110 -22.27 -2.48 -13.87
C LYS A 110 -23.70 -2.92 -14.19
N LYS A 111 -23.87 -3.80 -15.18
CA LYS A 111 -25.17 -4.37 -15.56
C LYS A 111 -25.73 -5.27 -14.47
N ASP A 112 -24.88 -6.10 -13.86
CA ASP A 112 -25.28 -7.00 -12.77
C ASP A 112 -25.62 -6.20 -11.50
N GLU A 113 -24.86 -5.14 -11.23
CA GLU A 113 -25.12 -4.21 -10.12
C GLU A 113 -26.47 -3.50 -10.30
N GLU A 114 -26.76 -2.97 -11.49
CA GLU A 114 -28.06 -2.36 -11.78
C GLU A 114 -29.23 -3.35 -11.67
N MET A 115 -29.03 -4.61 -12.07
CA MET A 115 -30.07 -5.64 -11.94
C MET A 115 -30.32 -6.02 -10.48
N CYS A 116 -29.26 -6.15 -9.67
CA CYS A 116 -29.35 -6.45 -8.25
C CYS A 116 -30.07 -5.33 -7.47
N VAL A 117 -29.68 -4.07 -7.71
CA VAL A 117 -30.29 -2.91 -7.03
C VAL A 117 -31.75 -2.72 -7.46
N LYS A 118 -32.09 -2.98 -8.74
CA LYS A 118 -33.49 -2.97 -9.20
C LYS A 118 -34.34 -4.04 -8.51
N GLY A 119 -33.74 -5.13 -8.05
CA GLY A 119 -34.39 -6.19 -7.28
C GLY A 119 -34.66 -5.82 -5.82
N GLY A 120 -34.14 -4.68 -5.32
CA GLY A 120 -34.18 -4.33 -3.90
C GLY A 120 -33.10 -5.02 -3.06
N ASP A 121 -32.09 -5.58 -3.72
CA ASP A 121 -30.99 -6.34 -3.10
C ASP A 121 -29.69 -5.52 -3.08
N VAL A 122 -28.74 -5.97 -2.25
CA VAL A 122 -27.49 -5.22 -2.01
C VAL A 122 -26.29 -6.03 -2.53
N CYS A 123 -25.39 -5.38 -3.26
CA CYS A 123 -24.12 -5.99 -3.65
C CYS A 123 -23.12 -5.87 -2.49
N GLU A 124 -22.85 -6.97 -1.81
CA GLU A 124 -21.82 -7.05 -0.78
C GLU A 124 -20.54 -7.67 -1.32
N PHE A 125 -19.40 -7.21 -0.79
CA PHE A 125 -18.10 -7.78 -1.09
C PHE A 125 -17.98 -9.16 -0.43
N HIS A 126 -17.91 -10.22 -1.24
CA HIS A 126 -17.68 -11.58 -0.75
C HIS A 126 -16.18 -11.86 -0.62
N ILE A 127 -15.38 -11.38 -1.58
CA ILE A 127 -13.92 -11.41 -1.52
C ILE A 127 -13.43 -10.00 -1.80
N ASP A 128 -12.93 -9.34 -0.76
CA ASP A 128 -12.30 -8.03 -0.91
C ASP A 128 -10.87 -8.20 -1.40
N GLY A 129 -10.66 -7.86 -2.67
CA GLY A 129 -9.38 -7.91 -3.35
C GLY A 129 -8.30 -7.10 -2.61
N TYR A 130 -8.67 -6.11 -1.79
CA TYR A 130 -7.74 -5.33 -0.99
C TYR A 130 -6.89 -6.21 -0.05
N TYR A 131 -7.50 -7.10 0.72
CA TYR A 131 -6.77 -7.93 1.68
C TYR A 131 -5.88 -8.96 0.99
N ILE A 132 -6.35 -9.53 -0.13
CA ILE A 132 -5.56 -10.45 -0.96
C ILE A 132 -4.34 -9.72 -1.53
N SER A 133 -4.54 -8.54 -2.11
CA SER A 133 -3.47 -7.68 -2.62
C SER A 133 -2.45 -7.37 -1.53
N VAL A 134 -2.88 -6.92 -0.34
CA VAL A 134 -1.98 -6.64 0.79
C VAL A 134 -1.14 -7.87 1.17
N GLY A 135 -1.74 -9.06 1.19
CA GLY A 135 -1.03 -10.31 1.45
C GLY A 135 0.06 -10.60 0.41
N ILE A 136 -0.29 -10.51 -0.88
CA ILE A 136 0.64 -10.74 -1.99
C ILE A 136 1.80 -9.73 -1.95
N CYS A 137 1.51 -8.44 -1.77
CA CYS A 137 2.52 -7.38 -1.67
C CYS A 137 3.51 -7.62 -0.53
N THR A 138 3.00 -8.11 0.60
CA THR A 138 3.83 -8.38 1.79
C THR A 138 4.80 -9.53 1.51
N ILE A 139 4.32 -10.62 0.90
CA ILE A 139 5.16 -11.76 0.54
C ILE A 139 6.24 -11.34 -0.47
N ILE A 140 5.85 -10.62 -1.53
CA ILE A 140 6.79 -10.13 -2.55
C ILE A 140 7.83 -9.20 -1.90
N GLY A 141 7.40 -8.27 -1.05
CA GLY A 141 8.29 -7.35 -0.35
C GLY A 141 9.30 -8.07 0.55
N LEU A 142 8.89 -9.08 1.29
CA LEU A 142 9.77 -9.89 2.14
C LEU A 142 10.78 -10.70 1.32
N LEU A 143 10.33 -11.30 0.21
CA LEU A 143 11.21 -12.02 -0.72
C LEU A 143 12.23 -11.07 -1.34
N TRP A 144 11.79 -9.91 -1.81
CA TRP A 144 12.65 -8.90 -2.41
C TRP A 144 13.69 -8.39 -1.41
N TYR A 145 13.25 -8.05 -0.19
CA TYR A 145 14.15 -7.67 0.89
C TYR A 145 15.20 -8.75 1.14
N ARG A 146 14.80 -10.02 1.28
CA ARG A 146 15.73 -11.13 1.53
C ARG A 146 16.76 -11.32 0.41
N ILE A 147 16.36 -11.18 -0.84
CA ILE A 147 17.25 -11.32 -2.00
C ILE A 147 18.25 -10.16 -2.06
N PHE A 148 17.76 -8.92 -1.94
CA PHE A 148 18.57 -7.72 -2.10
C PHE A 148 19.34 -7.30 -0.85
N TYR A 149 19.02 -7.85 0.33
CA TYR A 149 19.69 -7.54 1.59
C TYR A 149 21.22 -7.65 1.48
N ARG A 150 21.72 -8.69 0.83
CA ARG A 150 23.17 -8.88 0.62
C ARG A 150 23.78 -7.77 -0.25
N ARG A 151 23.05 -7.30 -1.26
CA ARG A 151 23.50 -6.22 -2.16
C ARG A 151 23.47 -4.87 -1.46
N ILE A 152 22.44 -4.59 -0.67
CA ILE A 152 22.34 -3.37 0.13
C ILE A 152 23.53 -3.27 1.08
N LYS A 153 23.81 -4.34 1.84
CA LYS A 153 24.95 -4.37 2.77
C LYS A 153 26.29 -4.19 2.06
N TYR A 154 26.43 -4.74 0.85
CA TYR A 154 27.61 -4.54 0.02
C TYR A 154 27.80 -3.06 -0.38
N PHE A 155 26.73 -2.40 -0.84
CA PHE A 155 26.81 -0.99 -1.24
C PHE A 155 27.05 -0.06 -0.04
N GLN A 156 26.41 -0.32 1.10
CA GLN A 156 26.63 0.45 2.33
C GLN A 156 28.09 0.39 2.80
N LYS A 157 28.69 -0.80 2.81
CA LYS A 157 30.11 -0.97 3.15
C LYS A 157 31.02 -0.18 2.20
N ASN A 158 30.77 -0.26 0.89
CA ASN A 158 31.60 0.42 -0.09
C ASN A 158 31.44 1.95 -0.07
N SER A 159 30.27 2.48 0.33
CA SER A 159 30.09 3.92 0.55
C SER A 159 30.84 4.40 1.78
N GLU A 160 30.84 3.64 2.88
CA GLU A 160 31.58 3.96 4.10
C GLU A 160 33.10 4.03 3.84
N THR A 161 33.68 3.01 3.19
CA THR A 161 35.12 2.99 2.87
C THR A 161 35.54 4.16 1.95
N ARG A 162 34.64 4.63 1.08
CA ARG A 162 34.94 5.76 0.18
C ARG A 162 35.00 7.09 0.92
N MET A 163 34.26 7.25 2.03
CA MET A 163 34.32 8.44 2.89
C MET A 163 35.58 8.49 3.74
N GLU A 164 36.13 7.34 4.17
CA GLU A 164 37.41 7.29 4.92
C GLU A 164 38.64 7.57 4.02
N SER A 165 38.48 7.48 2.71
CA SER A 165 39.57 7.65 1.73
C SER A 165 39.70 9.09 1.19
N TYR A 166 38.84 10.02 1.66
CA TYR A 166 38.81 11.44 1.29
C TYR A 166 39.14 12.29 2.52
#